data_AF-A0A9X1ZSM0-F1
#
_entry.id   AF-A0A9X1ZSM0-F1
#
_cell.length_a   1.000
_cell.length_b   1.000
_cell.length_c   1.000
_cell.angle_alpha   90.00
_cell.angle_beta   90.00
_cell.angle_gamma   90.00
#
_symmetry.space_group_name_H-M   'P 1'
#
loop_
_entity.id
_entity.type
_entity.pdbx_description
1 polymer ?
#
loop_
_entity_poly.entity_id
_entity_poly.type
_entity_poly.pdbx_seq_one_letter_code
_entity_poly.pdbx_strand_id
1 'polypeptide(L)'
;MKKYILFSVLFIACGVLNDASAQDDIFGKWKCTNDEGKVNSIVKIFQKDDGEVCGKVVRITKEEDRDKLCTECKGDLKDRPIEGLQLMHGLRKDGNEYSGGEIIHPKSGKVYKVKIWVDENNPDKLKVRGYVAFFYKTMTWERAE
;
A
#
# COMPACT_ATOMS: atom_id res chain seq x y z
N MET A 1 50.77 -53.94 -9.14
CA MET A 1 49.70 -53.78 -10.15
C MET A 1 48.53 -53.02 -9.52
N LYS A 2 48.34 -51.77 -10.00
CA LYS A 2 47.17 -50.86 -9.87
C LYS A 2 46.29 -50.95 -8.60
N LYS A 3 46.58 -50.09 -7.61
CA LYS A 3 45.59 -49.64 -6.61
C LYS A 3 44.94 -48.36 -7.14
N TYR A 4 43.69 -48.44 -7.59
CA TYR A 4 42.87 -47.27 -7.91
C TYR A 4 42.19 -46.80 -6.63
N ILE A 5 42.67 -45.70 -6.05
CA ILE A 5 41.95 -45.00 -4.98
C ILE A 5 40.95 -44.09 -5.69
N LEU A 6 39.69 -44.52 -5.77
CA LEU A 6 38.57 -43.68 -6.17
C LEU A 6 38.31 -42.67 -5.05
N PHE A 7 38.74 -41.43 -5.25
CA PHE A 7 38.32 -40.30 -4.42
C PHE A 7 36.92 -39.89 -4.88
N SER A 8 35.89 -40.32 -4.15
CA SER A 8 34.53 -39.83 -4.33
C SER A 8 34.46 -38.40 -3.77
N VAL A 9 34.45 -37.41 -4.66
CA VAL A 9 34.16 -36.01 -4.31
C VAL A 9 32.64 -35.86 -4.25
N LEU A 10 32.09 -35.92 -3.04
CA LEU A 10 30.70 -35.58 -2.79
C LEU A 10 30.53 -34.07 -2.92
N PHE A 11 30.09 -33.61 -4.09
CA PHE A 11 29.73 -32.21 -4.34
C PHE A 11 28.41 -31.92 -3.61
N ILE A 12 28.49 -31.39 -2.39
CA ILE A 12 27.33 -30.85 -1.67
C ILE A 12 26.94 -29.56 -2.41
N ALA A 13 25.96 -29.67 -3.30
CA ALA A 13 25.28 -28.51 -3.88
C ALA A 13 24.53 -27.80 -2.76
N CYS A 14 25.15 -26.79 -2.16
CA CYS A 14 24.50 -25.84 -1.28
C CYS A 14 23.50 -25.05 -2.14
N GLY A 15 22.23 -25.45 -2.10
CA GLY A 15 21.14 -24.71 -2.70
C GLY A 15 21.08 -23.34 -2.03
N VAL A 16 21.55 -22.31 -2.71
CA VAL A 16 21.21 -20.92 -2.40
C VAL A 16 19.70 -20.79 -2.59
N LEU A 17 18.96 -20.87 -1.49
CA LEU A 17 17.59 -20.39 -1.45
C LEU A 17 17.68 -18.88 -1.66
N ASN A 18 17.46 -18.45 -2.90
CA ASN A 18 17.12 -17.08 -3.17
C ASN A 18 15.74 -16.86 -2.55
N ASP A 19 15.70 -16.41 -1.29
CA ASP A 19 14.58 -15.61 -0.83
C ASP A 19 14.59 -14.36 -1.72
N ALA A 20 13.90 -14.45 -2.85
CA ALA A 20 13.46 -13.27 -3.57
C ALA A 20 12.54 -12.54 -2.59
N SER A 21 13.12 -11.67 -1.77
CA SER A 21 12.38 -10.74 -0.95
C SER A 21 11.52 -9.94 -1.92
N ALA A 22 10.25 -10.33 -2.04
CA ALA A 22 9.21 -9.58 -2.71
C ALA A 22 9.28 -8.18 -2.12
N GLN A 23 9.90 -7.26 -2.86
CA GLN A 23 10.15 -5.90 -2.43
C GLN A 23 8.78 -5.28 -2.17
N ASP A 24 8.40 -5.25 -0.88
CA ASP A 24 7.05 -5.08 -0.34
C ASP A 24 6.03 -4.52 -1.34
N ASP A 25 5.26 -5.44 -1.92
CA ASP A 25 4.37 -5.26 -3.07
C ASP A 25 3.37 -4.09 -2.95
N ILE A 26 3.07 -3.64 -1.72
CA ILE A 26 2.17 -2.52 -1.48
C ILE A 26 2.75 -1.14 -1.85
N PHE A 27 4.08 -0.99 -1.90
CA PHE A 27 4.72 0.32 -2.07
C PHE A 27 4.64 0.80 -3.51
N GLY A 28 4.61 2.13 -3.68
CA GLY A 28 4.51 2.77 -4.99
C GLY A 28 3.23 3.56 -5.16
N LYS A 29 2.84 3.82 -6.41
CA LYS A 29 1.70 4.66 -6.76
C LYS A 29 0.50 3.82 -7.18
N TRP A 30 -0.68 4.25 -6.77
CA TRP A 30 -1.93 3.54 -6.97
C TRP A 30 -3.03 4.50 -7.44
N LYS A 31 -3.70 4.14 -8.54
CA LYS A 31 -4.94 4.76 -9.02
C LYS A 31 -6.08 4.41 -8.06
N CYS A 32 -6.61 5.44 -7.42
CA CYS A 32 -7.69 5.32 -6.45
C CYS A 32 -9.03 5.57 -7.12
N THR A 33 -9.93 4.62 -6.97
CA THR A 33 -11.29 4.67 -7.51
C THR A 33 -12.24 5.20 -6.44
N ASN A 34 -13.09 6.16 -6.80
CA ASN A 34 -14.13 6.68 -5.91
C ASN A 34 -15.34 5.72 -5.82
N ASP A 35 -16.32 6.07 -4.98
CA ASP A 35 -17.56 5.29 -4.83
C ASP A 35 -18.41 5.19 -6.12
N GLU A 36 -18.15 6.04 -7.12
CA GLU A 36 -18.80 6.02 -8.44
C GLU A 36 -18.07 5.13 -9.46
N GLY A 37 -16.98 4.46 -9.08
CA GLY A 37 -16.19 3.63 -9.99
C GLY A 37 -15.21 4.40 -10.88
N LYS A 38 -14.96 5.69 -10.61
CA LYS A 38 -14.04 6.52 -11.39
C LYS A 38 -12.72 6.73 -10.67
N VAL A 39 -11.61 6.60 -11.40
CA VAL A 39 -10.29 6.97 -10.88
C VAL A 39 -10.26 8.48 -10.64
N ASN A 40 -10.10 8.89 -9.39
CA ASN A 40 -10.13 10.30 -8.99
C ASN A 40 -8.78 10.84 -8.52
N SER A 41 -7.84 9.96 -8.19
CA SER A 41 -6.55 10.34 -7.63
C SER A 41 -5.50 9.25 -7.77
N ILE A 42 -4.24 9.64 -7.61
CA ILE A 42 -3.09 8.76 -7.45
C ILE A 42 -2.58 8.93 -6.02
N VAL A 43 -2.46 7.83 -5.28
CA VAL A 43 -1.90 7.79 -3.93
C VAL A 43 -0.58 7.04 -3.96
N LYS A 44 0.46 7.62 -3.37
CA LYS A 44 1.74 6.96 -3.12
C LYS A 44 1.72 6.32 -1.73
N ILE A 45 1.93 5.02 -1.67
CA ILE A 45 2.18 4.27 -0.45
C ILE A 45 3.69 4.18 -0.22
N PHE A 46 4.12 4.50 1.00
CA PHE A 46 5.53 4.55 1.38
C PHE A 46 5.71 4.19 2.86
N GLN A 47 6.93 3.80 3.22
CA GLN A 47 7.32 3.53 4.60
C GLN A 47 8.19 4.68 5.13
N LYS A 48 7.98 5.05 6.39
CA LYS A 48 8.85 5.94 7.16
C LYS A 48 10.00 5.15 7.80
N ASP A 49 11.04 5.84 8.26
CA ASP A 49 12.22 5.22 8.89
C ASP A 49 11.89 4.41 10.16
N ASP A 50 10.82 4.76 10.86
CA ASP A 50 10.33 4.04 12.03
C ASP A 50 9.52 2.78 11.67
N GLY A 51 9.39 2.47 10.37
CA GLY A 51 8.64 1.36 9.82
C GLY A 51 7.15 1.64 9.56
N GLU A 52 6.66 2.86 9.78
CA GLU A 52 5.24 3.19 9.63
C GLU A 52 4.89 3.28 8.15
N VAL A 53 3.82 2.60 7.72
CA VAL A 53 3.33 2.71 6.36
C VAL A 53 2.27 3.81 6.27
N CYS A 54 2.44 4.67 5.27
CA CYS A 54 1.63 5.86 5.03
C CYS A 54 1.19 5.93 3.56
N GLY A 55 0.12 6.68 3.32
CA GLY A 55 -0.39 6.97 1.97
C GLY A 55 -0.60 8.47 1.77
N LYS A 56 -0.07 9.01 0.66
CA LYS A 56 -0.17 10.42 0.30
C LYS A 56 -0.78 10.61 -1.08
N VAL A 57 -1.75 11.51 -1.22
CA VAL A 57 -2.27 11.91 -2.53
C VAL A 57 -1.16 12.65 -3.28
N VAL A 58 -0.71 12.12 -4.40
CA VAL A 58 0.31 12.76 -5.24
C VAL A 58 -0.27 13.42 -6.47
N ARG A 59 -1.50 13.05 -6.86
CA ARG A 59 -2.20 13.67 -7.99
C ARG A 59 -3.71 13.51 -7.86
N ILE A 60 -4.48 14.56 -8.11
CA ILE A 60 -5.92 14.47 -8.41
C ILE A 60 -6.08 14.43 -9.93
N THR A 61 -6.89 13.49 -10.45
CA THR A 61 -6.96 13.26 -11.90
C THR A 61 -7.69 14.37 -12.65
N LYS A 62 -8.72 14.97 -12.04
CA LYS A 62 -9.43 16.12 -12.59
C LYS A 62 -8.69 17.41 -12.29
N GLU A 63 -8.40 18.19 -13.32
CA GLU A 63 -7.61 19.41 -13.20
C GLU A 63 -8.33 20.47 -12.38
N GLU A 64 -9.64 20.62 -12.58
CA GLU A 64 -10.49 21.57 -11.83
C GLU A 64 -10.61 21.25 -10.33
N ASP A 65 -10.23 20.02 -9.93
CA ASP A 65 -10.32 19.56 -8.55
C ASP A 65 -8.98 19.64 -7.80
N ARG A 66 -7.87 20.00 -8.45
CA ARG A 66 -6.52 19.95 -7.85
C ARG A 66 -6.32 20.89 -6.68
N ASP A 67 -6.93 22.07 -6.74
CA ASP A 67 -6.81 23.11 -5.71
C ASP A 67 -7.84 22.94 -4.59
N LYS A 68 -8.62 21.84 -4.61
CA LYS A 68 -9.60 21.57 -3.56
C LYS A 68 -8.90 21.33 -2.21
N LEU A 69 -9.48 21.94 -1.19
CA LEU A 69 -9.04 21.82 0.20
C LEU A 69 -9.88 20.78 0.94
N CYS A 70 -9.31 20.16 1.97
CA CYS A 70 -10.07 19.31 2.89
C CYS A 70 -10.82 20.16 3.93
N THR A 71 -11.91 20.80 3.52
CA THR A 71 -12.70 21.71 4.38
C THR A 71 -13.39 20.98 5.53
N GLU A 72 -13.75 19.71 5.31
CA GLU A 72 -14.39 18.85 6.31
C GLU A 72 -13.39 18.15 7.25
N CYS A 73 -12.08 18.20 6.94
CA CYS A 73 -11.05 17.67 7.84
C CYS A 73 -11.01 18.48 9.16
N LYS A 74 -10.46 17.85 10.20
CA LYS A 74 -10.28 18.47 11.52
C LYS A 74 -8.80 18.66 11.85
N GLY A 75 -8.54 19.53 12.82
CA GLY A 75 -7.18 19.81 13.30
C GLY A 75 -6.26 20.30 12.18
N ASP A 76 -5.02 19.81 12.17
CA ASP A 76 -3.97 20.24 11.24
C ASP A 76 -4.24 19.87 9.78
N LEU A 77 -5.23 19.01 9.51
CA LEU A 77 -5.63 18.62 8.17
C LEU A 77 -6.73 19.54 7.59
N LYS A 78 -7.36 20.37 8.43
CA LYS A 78 -8.41 21.29 7.98
C LYS A 78 -7.85 22.33 7.01
N ASP A 79 -8.59 22.56 5.92
CA ASP A 79 -8.27 23.55 4.87
C ASP A 79 -6.89 23.32 4.20
N ARG A 80 -6.32 22.11 4.34
CA ARG A 80 -5.11 21.71 3.62
C ARG A 80 -5.47 21.25 2.20
N PRO A 81 -4.61 21.49 1.20
CA PRO A 81 -4.79 20.94 -0.14
C PRO A 81 -4.95 19.43 -0.11
N ILE A 82 -5.95 18.91 -0.83
CA ILE A 82 -6.17 17.45 -0.93
C ILE A 82 -5.02 16.81 -1.71
N GLU A 83 -4.57 17.43 -2.81
CA GLU A 83 -3.32 17.02 -3.46
C GLU A 83 -2.14 17.37 -2.55
N GLY A 84 -1.34 16.36 -2.19
CA GLY A 84 -0.29 16.47 -1.18
C GLY A 84 -0.73 16.06 0.23
N LEU A 85 -2.00 15.76 0.46
CA LEU A 85 -2.48 15.29 1.76
C LEU A 85 -2.00 13.86 2.05
N GLN A 86 -1.41 13.66 3.23
CA GLN A 86 -1.18 12.30 3.75
C GLN A 86 -2.51 11.78 4.32
N LEU A 87 -3.25 11.03 3.49
CA LEU A 87 -4.59 10.55 3.85
C LEU A 87 -4.60 9.25 4.63
N MET A 88 -3.46 8.54 4.72
CA MET A 88 -3.34 7.25 5.40
C MET A 88 -2.08 7.22 6.25
N HIS A 89 -2.19 6.72 7.47
CA HIS A 89 -1.09 6.67 8.44
C HIS A 89 -1.29 5.54 9.47
N GLY A 90 -0.25 5.23 10.23
CA GLY A 90 -0.28 4.30 11.35
C GLY A 90 -0.29 2.81 10.95
N LEU A 91 -0.19 2.48 9.67
CA LEU A 91 -0.18 1.10 9.22
C LEU A 91 1.14 0.41 9.59
N ARG A 92 1.06 -0.83 10.05
CA ARG A 92 2.21 -1.69 10.35
C ARG A 92 2.01 -3.05 9.70
N LYS A 93 3.11 -3.73 9.39
CA LYS A 93 3.08 -5.09 8.83
C LYS A 93 2.40 -6.03 9.83
N ASP A 94 1.46 -6.83 9.33
CA ASP A 94 0.67 -7.79 10.09
C ASP A 94 0.47 -9.04 9.21
N GLY A 95 1.35 -10.03 9.35
CA GLY A 95 1.41 -11.17 8.44
C GLY A 95 1.66 -10.74 6.98
N ASN A 96 0.71 -11.06 6.09
CA ASN A 96 0.77 -10.71 4.67
C ASN A 96 0.09 -9.37 4.33
N GLU A 97 -0.46 -8.68 5.32
CA GLU A 97 -1.14 -7.40 5.16
C GLU A 97 -0.46 -6.29 5.97
N TYR A 98 -0.99 -5.08 5.83
CA TYR A 98 -0.65 -3.94 6.66
C TYR A 98 -1.93 -3.44 7.33
N SER A 99 -1.95 -3.37 8.66
CA SER A 99 -3.14 -3.13 9.47
C SER A 99 -2.86 -2.13 10.61
N GLY A 100 -3.88 -1.83 11.42
CA GLY A 100 -3.77 -0.97 12.60
C GLY A 100 -3.79 0.54 12.34
N GLY A 101 -3.78 0.95 11.07
CA GLY A 101 -3.77 2.35 10.66
C GLY A 101 -5.16 2.95 10.42
N GLU A 102 -5.15 4.19 9.98
CA GLU A 102 -6.34 4.97 9.66
C GLU A 102 -6.24 5.60 8.26
N ILE A 103 -7.40 5.85 7.66
CA ILE A 103 -7.54 6.59 6.40
C ILE A 103 -8.61 7.68 6.57
N ILE A 104 -8.32 8.89 6.10
CA ILE A 104 -9.28 10.00 6.05
C ILE A 104 -9.87 10.16 4.65
N HIS A 105 -11.19 10.32 4.58
CA HIS A 105 -11.87 10.64 3.33
C HIS A 105 -11.95 12.17 3.17
N PRO A 106 -11.20 12.77 2.23
CA PRO A 106 -10.98 14.22 2.22
C PRO A 106 -12.24 15.05 1.91
N LYS A 107 -13.25 14.49 1.24
CA LYS A 107 -14.50 15.24 0.98
C LYS A 107 -15.47 15.25 2.17
N SER A 108 -15.31 14.34 3.12
CA SER A 108 -16.27 14.18 4.24
C SER A 108 -15.62 14.33 5.60
N GLY A 109 -14.29 14.43 5.67
CA GLY A 109 -13.53 14.51 6.92
C GLY A 109 -13.59 13.25 7.77
N LYS A 110 -14.27 12.20 7.30
CA LYS A 110 -14.48 10.96 8.06
C LYS A 110 -13.20 10.14 8.07
N VAL A 111 -12.84 9.67 9.25
CA VAL A 111 -11.70 8.79 9.49
C VAL A 111 -12.20 7.36 9.67
N TYR A 112 -11.52 6.42 9.03
CA TYR A 112 -11.83 5.00 9.08
C TYR A 112 -10.59 4.21 9.48
N LYS A 113 -10.75 3.17 10.29
CA LYS A 113 -9.69 2.17 10.44
C LYS A 113 -9.46 1.50 9.09
N VAL A 114 -8.21 1.26 8.73
CA VAL A 114 -7.86 0.73 7.42
C VAL A 114 -6.86 -0.42 7.51
N LYS A 115 -6.98 -1.35 6.58
CA LYS A 115 -5.92 -2.30 6.25
C LYS A 115 -5.75 -2.44 4.75
N ILE A 116 -4.53 -2.74 4.32
CA ILE A 116 -4.17 -2.87 2.90
C ILE A 116 -3.36 -4.14 2.65
N TRP A 117 -3.57 -4.74 1.49
CA TRP A 117 -2.82 -5.90 1.02
C TRP A 117 -2.90 -5.98 -0.50
N VAL A 118 -1.91 -6.58 -1.14
CA VAL A 118 -1.95 -6.83 -2.58
C VAL A 118 -2.77 -8.09 -2.87
N ASP A 119 -3.52 -8.08 -3.97
CA ASP A 119 -4.31 -9.23 -4.42
C ASP A 119 -3.38 -10.40 -4.76
N GLU A 120 -3.66 -11.57 -4.18
CA GLU A 120 -2.84 -12.77 -4.35
C GLU A 120 -2.71 -13.21 -5.81
N ASN A 121 -3.69 -12.89 -6.65
CA ASN A 121 -3.70 -13.28 -8.06
C ASN A 121 -3.20 -12.17 -8.99
N ASN A 122 -3.02 -10.95 -8.49
CA ASN A 122 -2.64 -9.82 -9.32
C ASN A 122 -1.88 -8.74 -8.51
N PRO A 123 -0.55 -8.61 -8.68
CA PRO A 123 0.27 -7.64 -7.97
C PRO A 123 -0.04 -6.17 -8.35
N ASP A 124 -0.81 -5.94 -9.42
CA ASP A 124 -1.26 -4.61 -9.83
C ASP A 124 -2.60 -4.21 -9.20
N LYS A 125 -3.10 -4.99 -8.22
CA LYS A 125 -4.34 -4.71 -7.50
C LYS A 125 -4.09 -4.62 -6.00
N LEU A 126 -4.18 -3.41 -5.44
CA LEU A 126 -4.15 -3.20 -4.00
C LEU A 126 -5.57 -3.23 -3.45
N LYS A 127 -5.82 -4.10 -2.48
CA LYS A 127 -7.04 -4.06 -1.68
C LYS A 127 -6.89 -3.05 -0.57
N VAL A 128 -7.87 -2.17 -0.43
CA VAL A 128 -7.96 -1.17 0.63
C VAL A 128 -9.28 -1.37 1.34
N ARG A 129 -9.24 -1.86 2.59
CA ARG A 129 -10.44 -2.12 3.38
C ARG A 129 -10.57 -1.11 4.51
N GLY A 130 -11.66 -0.35 4.47
CA GLY A 130 -12.06 0.57 5.55
C GLY A 130 -13.13 -0.05 6.45
N TYR A 131 -13.08 0.24 7.74
CA TYR A 131 -14.00 -0.26 8.75
C TYR A 131 -14.78 0.85 9.45
N VAL A 132 -16.04 0.57 9.76
CA VAL A 132 -16.89 1.33 10.69
C VAL A 132 -17.48 0.32 11.68
N ALA A 133 -16.99 0.34 12.92
CA ALA A 133 -17.30 -0.69 13.91
C ALA A 133 -17.07 -2.11 13.34
N PHE A 134 -18.12 -2.92 13.20
CA PHE A 134 -18.06 -4.28 12.65
C PHE A 134 -18.35 -4.36 11.13
N PHE A 135 -18.75 -3.26 10.50
CA PHE A 135 -18.96 -3.20 9.06
C PHE A 135 -17.68 -2.80 8.33
N TYR A 136 -17.50 -3.32 7.12
CA TYR A 136 -16.37 -2.95 6.28
C TYR A 136 -16.75 -2.84 4.80
N LYS A 137 -15.97 -2.04 4.07
CA LYS A 137 -15.99 -2.00 2.60
C LYS A 137 -14.56 -2.18 2.10
N THR A 138 -14.39 -2.99 1.07
CA THR A 138 -13.09 -3.17 0.39
C THR A 138 -13.17 -2.52 -0.98
N MET A 139 -12.22 -1.63 -1.27
CA MET A 139 -11.99 -1.10 -2.60
C MET A 139 -10.76 -1.77 -3.21
N THR A 140 -10.72 -1.84 -4.53
CA THR A 140 -9.51 -2.26 -5.26
C THR A 140 -8.94 -1.03 -5.94
N TRP A 141 -7.69 -0.72 -5.66
CA TRP A 141 -6.90 0.28 -6.37
C TRP A 141 -6.00 -0.41 -7.38
N GLU A 142 -5.74 0.26 -8.49
CA GLU A 142 -4.91 -0.27 -9.57
C GLU A 142 -3.52 0.36 -9.53
N ARG A 143 -2.48 -0.38 -9.88
CA ARG A 143 -1.13 0.19 -9.92
C ARG A 143 -1.06 1.35 -10.92
N ALA A 144 -0.37 2.41 -10.55
CA ALA A 144 -0.11 3.55 -11.43
C ALA A 144 1.33 3.45 -11.96
N GLU A 145 1.45 3.49 -13.28
CA GLU A 145 2.72 3.63 -14.01
C GLU A 145 3.40 4.98 -13.73
#